data_AF-A0A7M6UWQ9-F1
#
_entry.id   AF-A0A7M6UWQ9-F1
#
_cell.length_a   1.000
_cell.length_b   1.000
_cell.length_c   1.000
_cell.angle_alpha   90.00
_cell.angle_beta   90.00
_cell.angle_gamma   90.00
#
_symmetry.space_group_name_H-M   'P 1'
#
loop_
_entity.id
_entity.type
_entity.pdbx_description
1 polymer ?
#
loop_
_entity_poly.entity_id
_entity_poly.type
_entity_poly.pdbx_seq_one_letter_code
_entity_poly.pdbx_strand_id
1 'polypeptide(L)'
;MKTLAKVQSTKDDIEYYFGFNLKLLSQIGLKFSMNEKTDKFTFLQKLPSYIFLVEGMILFILEVYLIRDTIQSDTLLSIQIMSQIISNLQSVSKGFLVLNKAKSIKNVLETLGIIWRKYPLNNSDRALLNAPSKIISLSKIYWGIAVALLVIYDLPPFVIFFMQYQNRDAMNHTYDLSQTILLLKYPFNITRKSTFFFLISQEAFVLYASGVYWIGSDALFAQFTTHICLQFKILKCNTKEVFNRGSKEAHSSLIDLIKRHRELLKICEMTEEIYSPIIFSTMLFSAINMCVNVVGVRETITRGFYQETGVYLFLFLVTFAQILLFCIFAERITEETKSLADLAYNLEWTKEDHKLRVYILFIILRAQKPFSCTAYGFFPIGHKKLSSIINASFSYYMMLQTMS
;
A
#
# COMPACT_ATOMS: atom_id res chain seq x y z
N MET A 1 25.26 14.53 -25.63
CA MET A 1 25.47 13.35 -24.77
C MET A 1 26.26 13.79 -23.53
N LYS A 2 25.60 14.45 -22.56
CA LYS A 2 26.18 14.72 -21.24
C LYS A 2 25.67 13.62 -20.32
N THR A 3 26.56 12.73 -19.91
CA THR A 3 26.38 11.77 -18.84
C THR A 3 25.99 12.52 -17.57
N LEU A 4 24.69 12.55 -17.25
CA LEU A 4 24.19 12.85 -15.92
C LEU A 4 24.78 11.80 -14.98
N ALA A 5 25.88 12.16 -14.33
CA ALA A 5 26.39 11.44 -13.18
C ALA A 5 25.21 11.26 -12.22
N LYS A 6 24.84 10.00 -11.99
CA LYS A 6 23.83 9.61 -11.01
C LYS A 6 24.42 9.99 -9.64
N VAL A 7 24.16 11.23 -9.19
CA VAL A 7 24.48 11.65 -7.83
C VAL A 7 23.81 10.64 -6.92
N GLN A 8 24.61 9.88 -6.21
CA GLN A 8 24.14 8.81 -5.34
C GLN A 8 23.43 9.48 -4.17
N SER A 9 22.09 9.51 -4.20
CA SER A 9 21.26 10.19 -3.22
C SER A 9 21.68 9.79 -1.81
N THR A 10 22.07 10.77 -1.00
CA THR A 10 22.57 10.52 0.37
C THR A 10 21.38 10.33 1.31
N LYS A 11 21.62 9.83 2.54
CA LYS A 11 20.55 9.70 3.57
C LYS A 11 19.87 11.03 3.93
N ASP A 12 20.49 12.15 3.55
CA ASP A 12 20.00 13.50 3.77
C ASP A 12 19.03 13.94 2.64
N ASP A 13 18.98 13.21 1.52
CA ASP A 13 18.05 13.46 0.41
C ASP A 13 16.75 12.67 0.57
N ILE A 14 15.61 13.35 0.47
CA ILE A 14 14.29 12.69 0.52
C ILE A 14 14.12 11.63 -0.59
N GLU A 15 14.79 11.81 -1.72
CA GLU A 15 14.80 10.88 -2.85
C GLU A 15 15.39 9.52 -2.50
N TYR A 16 16.30 9.45 -1.52
CA TYR A 16 16.83 8.16 -1.04
C TYR A 16 15.72 7.28 -0.46
N TYR A 17 14.77 7.87 0.28
CA TYR A 17 13.70 7.14 0.95
C TYR A 17 12.59 6.72 -0.02
N PHE A 18 12.24 7.54 -1.01
CA PHE A 18 11.20 7.21 -1.97
C PHE A 18 11.71 6.46 -3.21
N GLY A 19 12.99 6.60 -3.55
CA GLY A 19 13.55 6.19 -4.84
C GLY A 19 13.35 4.71 -5.17
N PHE A 20 13.39 3.81 -4.18
CA PHE A 20 13.10 2.40 -4.40
C PHE A 20 11.65 2.17 -4.87
N ASN A 21 10.66 2.69 -4.14
CA ASN A 21 9.25 2.52 -4.49
C ASN A 21 8.86 3.27 -5.76
N LEU A 22 9.41 4.47 -5.98
CA LEU A 22 9.17 5.21 -7.22
C LEU A 22 9.76 4.48 -8.44
N LYS A 23 10.88 3.79 -8.28
CA LYS A 23 11.46 2.96 -9.35
C LYS A 23 10.56 1.78 -9.70
N LEU A 24 9.96 1.11 -8.70
CA LEU A 24 8.99 0.03 -8.93
C LEU A 24 7.75 0.52 -9.66
N LEU A 25 7.17 1.64 -9.21
CA LEU A 25 6.00 2.23 -9.88
C LEU A 25 6.33 2.72 -11.30
N SER A 26 7.55 3.18 -11.53
CA SER A 26 8.02 3.54 -12.87
C SER A 26 8.07 2.35 -13.83
N GLN A 27 8.23 1.11 -13.37
CA GLN A 27 8.22 -0.08 -14.23
C GLN A 27 6.84 -0.34 -14.84
N ILE A 28 5.78 0.09 -14.17
CA ILE A 28 4.39 -0.05 -14.64
C ILE A 28 3.91 1.24 -15.35
N GLY A 29 4.81 2.19 -15.56
CA GLY A 29 4.50 3.41 -16.30
C GLY A 29 4.08 4.61 -15.44
N LEU A 30 4.11 4.47 -14.11
CA LEU A 30 3.90 5.57 -13.18
C LEU A 30 5.23 6.21 -12.79
N LYS A 31 5.77 7.05 -13.67
CA LYS A 31 7.01 7.78 -13.41
C LYS A 31 6.75 9.02 -12.56
N PHE A 32 7.03 8.91 -11.27
CA PHE A 32 7.00 10.02 -10.33
C PHE A 32 8.39 10.65 -10.18
N SER A 33 8.44 11.97 -10.03
CA SER A 33 9.68 12.71 -9.74
C SER A 33 9.39 13.78 -8.69
N MET A 34 10.35 14.03 -7.79
CA MET A 34 10.27 15.03 -6.74
C MET A 34 10.82 16.40 -7.16
N ASN A 35 11.68 16.45 -8.19
CA ASN A 35 12.59 17.58 -8.38
C ASN A 35 12.24 18.56 -9.50
N GLU A 36 11.19 18.35 -10.28
CA GLU A 36 10.78 19.29 -11.33
C GLU A 36 9.37 18.97 -11.83
N LYS A 37 8.71 19.98 -12.43
CA LYS A 37 7.49 19.84 -13.24
C LYS A 37 7.79 19.04 -14.53
N THR A 38 8.30 17.83 -14.37
CA THR A 38 8.40 16.86 -15.45
C THR A 38 7.01 16.66 -16.03
N ASP A 39 6.94 16.65 -17.36
CA ASP A 39 5.73 16.81 -18.15
C ASP A 39 4.53 15.95 -17.72
N LYS A 40 3.36 16.44 -18.13
CA LYS A 40 2.07 15.75 -18.08
C LYS A 40 2.25 14.26 -18.34
N PHE A 41 1.65 13.39 -17.51
CA PHE A 41 1.61 11.96 -17.80
C PHE A 41 1.14 11.73 -19.23
N THR A 42 2.06 11.35 -20.13
CA THR A 42 1.70 11.05 -21.51
C THR A 42 0.94 9.74 -21.53
N PHE A 43 -0.08 9.64 -22.38
CA PHE A 43 -0.87 8.40 -22.55
C PHE A 43 0.03 7.16 -22.73
N LEU A 44 1.10 7.29 -23.53
CA LEU A 44 2.10 6.24 -23.75
C LEU A 44 2.80 5.73 -22.48
N GLN A 45 3.02 6.61 -21.49
CA GLN A 45 3.66 6.19 -20.23
C GLN A 45 2.70 5.35 -19.39
N LYS A 46 1.40 5.66 -19.40
CA LYS A 46 0.37 4.92 -18.66
C LYS A 46 -0.07 3.63 -19.36
N LEU A 47 0.41 3.37 -20.57
CA LEU A 47 -0.01 2.23 -21.39
C LEU A 47 0.13 0.87 -20.67
N PRO A 48 1.24 0.54 -19.98
CA PRO A 48 1.34 -0.74 -19.26
C PRO A 48 0.30 -0.86 -18.13
N SER A 49 -0.03 0.27 -17.48
CA SER A 49 -1.06 0.33 -16.46
C SER A 49 -2.47 0.10 -17.03
N TYR A 50 -2.76 0.63 -18.22
CA TYR A 50 -4.03 0.40 -18.91
C TYR A 50 -4.15 -1.03 -19.43
N ILE A 51 -3.06 -1.62 -19.94
CA ILE A 51 -3.00 -3.02 -20.33
C ILE A 51 -3.33 -3.91 -19.13
N PHE A 52 -2.67 -3.67 -17.98
CA PHE A 52 -2.96 -4.38 -16.73
C PHE A 52 -4.44 -4.33 -16.34
N LEU A 53 -5.09 -3.16 -16.43
CA LEU A 53 -6.51 -3.04 -16.10
C LEU A 53 -7.40 -3.84 -17.06
N VAL A 54 -7.11 -3.79 -18.37
CA VAL A 54 -7.89 -4.52 -19.37
C VAL A 54 -7.70 -6.03 -19.20
N GLU A 55 -6.46 -6.49 -19.03
CA GLU A 55 -6.15 -7.90 -18.80
C GLU A 55 -6.75 -8.41 -17.49
N GLY A 56 -6.66 -7.64 -16.40
CA GLY A 56 -7.29 -8.00 -15.13
C GLY A 56 -8.81 -8.16 -15.24
N MET A 57 -9.48 -7.33 -16.06
CA MET A 57 -10.91 -7.48 -16.34
C MET A 57 -11.22 -8.70 -17.20
N ILE A 58 -10.38 -9.03 -18.18
CA ILE A 58 -10.52 -10.26 -18.98
C ILE A 58 -10.37 -11.48 -18.08
N LEU A 59 -9.36 -11.49 -17.21
CA LEU A 59 -9.15 -12.57 -16.23
C LEU A 59 -10.34 -12.73 -15.30
N PHE A 60 -10.90 -11.64 -14.78
CA PHE A 60 -12.09 -11.69 -13.93
C PHE A 60 -13.27 -12.37 -14.65
N ILE A 61 -13.51 -12.07 -15.93
CA ILE A 61 -14.58 -12.70 -16.72
C ILE A 61 -14.31 -14.20 -16.89
N LEU A 62 -13.07 -14.60 -17.15
CA LEU A 62 -12.68 -16.00 -17.30
C LEU A 62 -12.80 -16.79 -15.99
N GLU A 63 -12.42 -16.19 -14.86
CA GLU A 63 -12.55 -16.79 -13.53
C GLU A 63 -14.03 -16.96 -13.15
N VAL A 64 -14.89 -15.97 -13.44
CA VAL A 64 -16.35 -16.06 -13.22
C VAL A 64 -16.98 -17.15 -14.11
N TYR A 65 -16.47 -17.35 -15.32
CA TYR A 65 -16.93 -18.46 -16.16
C TYR A 65 -16.52 -19.81 -15.56
N LEU A 66 -15.28 -19.94 -15.09
CA LEU A 66 -14.77 -21.16 -14.48
C LEU A 66 -15.51 -21.52 -13.19
N ILE A 67 -15.74 -20.55 -12.29
CA ILE A 67 -16.44 -20.82 -11.03
C ILE A 67 -17.87 -21.32 -11.28
N ARG A 68 -18.56 -20.83 -12.33
CA ARG A 68 -19.90 -21.30 -12.71
C ARG A 68 -19.90 -22.78 -13.09
N ASP A 69 -18.87 -23.24 -13.80
CA ASP A 69 -18.71 -24.64 -14.22
C ASP A 69 -18.37 -25.54 -13.02
N THR A 70 -17.57 -25.02 -12.08
CA THR A 70 -16.94 -25.81 -11.01
C THR A 70 -17.75 -25.88 -9.71
N ILE A 71 -18.67 -24.93 -9.49
CA ILE A 71 -19.41 -24.78 -8.21
C ILE A 71 -20.24 -26.02 -7.83
N GLN A 72 -20.68 -26.80 -8.83
CA GLN A 72 -21.45 -28.01 -8.60
C GLN A 72 -20.58 -29.27 -8.49
N SER A 73 -19.37 -29.26 -9.05
CA SER A 73 -18.51 -30.44 -9.15
C SER A 73 -17.49 -30.54 -8.01
N ASP A 74 -16.85 -29.42 -7.64
CA ASP A 74 -15.83 -29.41 -6.60
C ASP A 74 -15.85 -28.12 -5.78
N THR A 75 -16.26 -28.25 -4.51
CA THR A 75 -16.37 -27.13 -3.59
C THR A 75 -15.00 -26.56 -3.18
N LEU A 76 -13.94 -27.38 -3.13
CA LEU A 76 -12.62 -26.91 -2.70
C LEU A 76 -11.99 -26.03 -3.79
N LEU A 77 -11.99 -26.51 -5.03
CA LEU A 77 -11.53 -25.75 -6.20
C LEU A 77 -12.31 -24.44 -6.36
N SER A 78 -13.62 -24.47 -6.09
CA SER A 78 -14.47 -23.27 -6.12
C SER A 78 -14.07 -22.22 -5.07
N ILE A 79 -13.66 -22.63 -3.87
CA ILE A 79 -13.16 -21.71 -2.83
C ILE A 79 -11.82 -21.08 -3.26
N GLN A 80 -10.91 -21.86 -3.85
CA GLN A 80 -9.64 -21.32 -4.38
C GLN A 80 -9.87 -20.27 -5.47
N ILE A 81 -10.73 -20.57 -6.44
CA ILE A 81 -11.08 -19.63 -7.52
C ILE A 81 -11.76 -18.37 -6.95
N MET A 82 -12.64 -18.52 -5.96
CA MET A 82 -13.28 -17.37 -5.31
C MET A 82 -12.26 -16.44 -4.64
N SER A 83 -11.27 -16.99 -3.92
CA SER A 83 -10.20 -16.21 -3.31
C SER A 83 -9.34 -15.48 -4.37
N GLN A 84 -9.07 -16.15 -5.49
CA GLN A 84 -8.33 -15.56 -6.61
C GLN A 84 -9.11 -14.39 -7.24
N ILE A 85 -10.42 -14.57 -7.50
CA ILE A 85 -11.31 -13.52 -8.02
C ILE A 85 -11.26 -12.27 -7.13
N ILE A 86 -11.40 -12.45 -5.81
CA ILE A 86 -11.38 -11.33 -4.86
C ILE A 86 -10.01 -10.64 -4.86
N SER A 87 -8.93 -11.41 -4.92
CA SER A 87 -7.57 -10.87 -4.95
C SER A 87 -7.28 -10.10 -6.24
N ASN A 88 -7.79 -10.57 -7.38
CA ASN A 88 -7.73 -9.89 -8.66
C ASN A 88 -8.53 -8.58 -8.62
N LEU A 89 -9.78 -8.61 -8.14
CA LEU A 89 -10.62 -7.41 -7.96
C LEU A 89 -9.94 -6.38 -7.05
N GLN A 90 -9.31 -6.81 -5.96
CA GLN A 90 -8.56 -5.93 -5.07
C GLN A 90 -7.40 -5.24 -5.80
N SER A 91 -6.65 -6.00 -6.60
CA SER A 91 -5.48 -5.51 -7.35
C SER A 91 -5.87 -4.54 -8.47
N VAL A 92 -6.90 -4.89 -9.26
CA VAL A 92 -7.46 -4.03 -10.31
C VAL A 92 -8.03 -2.75 -9.73
N SER A 93 -8.79 -2.84 -8.63
CA SER A 93 -9.33 -1.66 -7.94
C SER A 93 -8.22 -0.73 -7.45
N LYS A 94 -7.19 -1.26 -6.78
CA LYS A 94 -6.02 -0.48 -6.36
C LYS A 94 -5.32 0.18 -7.55
N GLY A 95 -5.05 -0.58 -8.61
CA GLY A 95 -4.42 -0.05 -9.82
C GLY A 95 -5.20 1.12 -10.41
N PHE A 96 -6.52 0.96 -10.56
CA PHE A 96 -7.41 1.99 -11.07
C PHE A 96 -7.42 3.26 -10.18
N LEU A 97 -7.55 3.09 -8.87
CA LEU A 97 -7.58 4.21 -7.93
C LEU A 97 -6.25 4.97 -7.89
N VAL A 98 -5.12 4.26 -7.88
CA VAL A 98 -3.78 4.86 -7.93
C VAL A 98 -3.56 5.61 -9.25
N LEU A 99 -4.00 5.06 -10.38
CA LEU A 99 -3.91 5.72 -11.68
C LEU A 99 -4.70 7.03 -11.74
N ASN A 100 -5.92 7.03 -11.18
CA ASN A 100 -6.77 8.21 -11.14
C ASN A 100 -6.19 9.29 -10.22
N LYS A 101 -5.61 8.88 -9.08
CA LYS A 101 -4.99 9.79 -8.11
C LYS A 101 -3.51 10.09 -8.38
N ALA A 102 -2.93 9.59 -9.47
CA ALA A 102 -1.50 9.74 -9.78
C ALA A 102 -1.03 11.21 -9.79
N LYS A 103 -1.85 12.13 -10.32
CA LYS A 103 -1.51 13.57 -10.31
C LYS A 103 -1.48 14.14 -8.89
N SER A 104 -2.42 13.75 -8.03
CA SER A 104 -2.45 14.17 -6.63
C SER A 104 -1.28 13.56 -5.84
N ILE A 105 -0.94 12.29 -6.09
CA ILE A 105 0.25 11.63 -5.50
C ILE A 105 1.53 12.41 -5.85
N LYS A 106 1.67 12.82 -7.11
CA LYS A 106 2.78 13.65 -7.56
C LYS A 106 2.83 14.99 -6.81
N ASN A 107 1.69 15.68 -6.69
CA ASN A 107 1.63 16.95 -5.95
C ASN A 107 2.06 16.79 -4.48
N VAL A 108 1.67 15.69 -3.82
CA VAL A 108 2.09 15.40 -2.44
C VAL A 108 3.61 15.17 -2.36
N LEU A 109 4.19 14.39 -3.29
CA LEU A 109 5.64 14.19 -3.37
C LEU A 109 6.39 15.50 -3.56
N GLU A 110 5.98 16.33 -4.52
CA GLU A 110 6.60 17.64 -4.77
C GLU A 110 6.52 18.55 -3.54
N THR A 111 5.36 18.63 -2.90
CA THR A 111 5.16 19.46 -1.70
C THR A 111 6.03 18.97 -0.54
N LEU A 112 6.11 17.65 -0.34
CA LEU A 112 6.96 17.05 0.68
C LEU A 112 8.45 17.32 0.41
N GLY A 113 8.89 17.25 -0.85
CA GLY A 113 10.24 17.59 -1.28
C GLY A 113 10.58 19.06 -1.03
N ILE A 114 9.65 19.98 -1.32
CA ILE A 114 9.81 21.41 -1.03
C ILE A 114 9.97 21.66 0.48
N ILE A 115 9.15 21.02 1.32
CA ILE A 115 9.25 21.15 2.79
C ILE A 115 10.60 20.65 3.31
N TRP A 116 11.06 19.51 2.81
CA TRP A 116 12.36 18.95 3.18
C TRP A 116 13.52 19.88 2.84
N ARG A 117 13.47 20.56 1.69
CA ARG A 117 14.49 21.55 1.30
C ARG A 117 14.39 22.85 2.10
N LYS A 118 13.16 23.29 2.40
CA LYS A 118 12.89 24.52 3.16
C LYS A 118 13.31 24.42 4.63
N TYR A 119 13.25 23.22 5.21
CA TYR A 119 13.58 22.96 6.61
C TYR A 119 14.60 21.81 6.73
N PRO A 120 15.90 22.07 6.50
CA PRO A 120 16.93 21.04 6.62
C PRO A 120 17.03 20.53 8.06
N LEU A 121 17.42 19.25 8.22
CA LEU A 121 17.56 18.64 9.54
C LEU A 121 18.81 19.16 10.26
N ASN A 122 18.64 19.50 11.55
CA ASN A 122 19.77 19.77 12.43
C ASN A 122 20.46 18.47 12.86
N ASN A 123 21.69 18.54 13.37
CA ASN A 123 22.43 17.36 13.83
C ASN A 123 21.73 16.61 14.97
N SER A 124 20.96 17.31 15.82
CA SER A 124 20.11 16.73 16.87
C SER A 124 18.92 15.93 16.29
N ASP A 125 18.39 16.34 15.14
CA ASP A 125 17.23 15.72 14.51
C ASP A 125 17.60 14.48 13.67
N ARG A 126 18.89 14.25 13.38
CA ARG A 126 19.35 13.09 12.61
C ARG A 126 18.95 11.75 13.23
N ALA A 127 18.81 11.68 14.56
CA ALA A 127 18.31 10.47 15.25
C ALA A 127 16.87 10.11 14.84
N LEU A 128 16.05 11.09 14.43
CA LEU A 128 14.68 10.88 13.99
C LEU A 128 14.60 10.21 12.59
N LEU A 129 15.69 10.25 11.81
CA LEU A 129 15.79 9.57 10.51
C LEU A 129 15.83 8.03 10.63
N ASN A 130 16.01 7.50 11.84
CA ASN A 130 15.93 6.06 12.09
C ASN A 130 14.55 5.47 11.75
N ALA A 131 13.47 6.26 11.89
CA ALA A 131 12.13 5.81 11.54
C ALA A 131 11.95 5.62 10.02
N PRO A 132 12.15 6.64 9.16
CA PRO A 132 12.03 6.47 7.71
C PRO A 132 13.07 5.48 7.15
N SER A 133 14.27 5.38 7.74
CA SER A 133 15.26 4.39 7.32
C SER A 133 14.80 2.95 7.59
N LYS A 134 14.13 2.69 8.72
CA LYS A 134 13.51 1.40 9.00
C LYS A 134 12.38 1.09 8.01
N ILE A 135 11.55 2.07 7.68
CA ILE A 135 10.44 1.88 6.73
C ILE A 135 10.93 1.53 5.33
N ILE A 136 11.95 2.20 4.79
CA ILE A 136 12.51 1.80 3.49
C ILE A 136 13.13 0.40 3.54
N SER A 137 13.81 0.02 4.63
CA SER A 137 14.34 -1.32 4.78
C SER A 137 13.24 -2.38 4.84
N LEU A 138 12.17 -2.12 5.61
CA LEU A 138 10.99 -3.00 5.66
C LEU A 138 10.30 -3.11 4.31
N SER A 139 10.16 -2.00 3.58
CA SER A 139 9.59 -1.98 2.22
C SER A 139 10.42 -2.80 1.22
N LYS A 140 11.76 -2.75 1.31
CA LYS A 140 12.65 -3.59 0.50
C LYS A 140 12.53 -5.07 0.85
N ILE A 141 12.45 -5.40 2.15
CA ILE A 141 12.26 -6.79 2.62
C ILE A 141 10.90 -7.31 2.15
N TYR A 142 9.83 -6.51 2.31
CA TYR A 142 8.49 -6.88 1.89
C TYR A 142 8.43 -7.14 0.38
N TRP A 143 9.05 -6.28 -0.42
CA TRP A 143 9.19 -6.50 -1.87
C TRP A 143 10.02 -7.75 -2.20
N GLY A 144 11.12 -7.99 -1.50
CA GLY A 144 11.95 -9.18 -1.69
C GLY A 144 11.19 -10.48 -1.41
N ILE A 145 10.41 -10.52 -0.33
CA ILE A 145 9.54 -11.67 0.00
C ILE A 145 8.49 -11.86 -1.08
N ALA A 146 7.85 -10.78 -1.53
CA ALA A 146 6.82 -10.86 -2.56
C ALA A 146 7.36 -11.37 -3.90
N VAL A 147 8.52 -10.88 -4.34
CA VAL A 147 9.19 -11.38 -5.55
C VAL A 147 9.56 -12.86 -5.40
N ALA A 148 10.04 -13.28 -4.23
CA ALA A 148 10.34 -14.70 -3.99
C ALA A 148 9.07 -15.57 -4.07
N LEU A 149 7.95 -15.12 -3.49
CA LEU A 149 6.67 -15.83 -3.57
C LEU A 149 6.13 -15.87 -5.00
N LEU A 150 6.22 -14.77 -5.76
CA LEU A 150 5.83 -14.73 -7.17
C LEU A 150 6.64 -15.73 -8.00
N VAL A 151 7.96 -15.78 -7.81
CA VAL A 151 8.82 -16.76 -8.50
C VAL A 151 8.40 -18.19 -8.12
N ILE A 152 8.15 -18.48 -6.85
CA ILE A 152 7.69 -19.81 -6.42
C ILE A 152 6.35 -20.17 -7.09
N TYR A 153 5.45 -19.21 -7.23
CA TYR A 153 4.14 -19.41 -7.85
C TYR A 153 4.21 -19.59 -9.37
N ASP A 154 5.11 -18.89 -10.05
CA ASP A 154 5.27 -18.96 -11.50
C ASP A 154 6.04 -20.21 -11.97
N LEU A 155 6.85 -20.83 -11.10
CA LEU A 155 7.74 -21.96 -11.44
C LEU A 155 7.05 -23.26 -11.92
N PRO A 156 5.94 -23.75 -11.32
CA PRO A 156 5.35 -25.05 -11.63
C PRO A 156 5.11 -25.32 -13.13
N PRO A 157 4.47 -24.44 -13.93
CA PRO A 157 4.24 -24.70 -15.35
C PRO A 157 5.55 -24.84 -16.15
N PHE A 158 6.59 -24.08 -15.79
CA PHE A 158 7.90 -24.21 -16.43
C PHE A 158 8.60 -25.53 -16.07
N VAL A 159 8.51 -25.95 -14.80
CA VAL A 159 9.08 -27.23 -14.34
C VAL A 159 8.41 -28.40 -15.03
N ILE A 160 7.07 -28.38 -15.13
CA ILE A 160 6.29 -29.44 -15.77
C ILE A 160 6.58 -29.49 -17.26
N PHE A 161 6.64 -28.35 -17.95
CA PHE A 161 7.05 -28.30 -19.34
C PHE A 161 8.48 -28.84 -19.53
N PHE A 162 9.42 -28.49 -18.65
CA PHE A 162 10.79 -28.97 -18.70
C PHE A 162 10.88 -30.49 -18.51
N MET A 163 10.13 -31.05 -17.55
CA MET A 163 10.04 -32.50 -17.35
C MET A 163 9.44 -33.22 -18.57
N GLN A 164 8.37 -32.69 -19.16
CA GLN A 164 7.80 -33.23 -20.40
C GLN A 164 8.79 -33.13 -21.57
N TYR A 165 9.59 -32.07 -21.63
CA TYR A 165 10.61 -31.91 -22.66
C TYR A 165 11.76 -32.91 -22.50
N GLN A 166 12.20 -33.20 -21.28
CA GLN A 166 13.20 -34.24 -21.02
C GLN A 166 12.68 -35.64 -21.39
N ASN A 167 11.40 -35.92 -21.11
CA ASN A 167 10.75 -37.21 -21.39
C ASN A 167 10.05 -37.26 -22.76
N ARG A 168 10.44 -36.39 -23.71
CA ARG A 168 9.74 -36.22 -25.00
C ARG A 168 9.64 -37.51 -25.83
N ASP A 169 10.66 -38.35 -25.77
CA ASP A 169 10.75 -39.58 -26.56
C ASP A 169 9.83 -40.67 -25.98
N ALA A 170 9.60 -40.66 -24.66
CA ALA A 170 8.65 -41.54 -23.98
C ALA A 170 7.19 -41.08 -24.15
N MET A 171 6.95 -39.78 -24.35
CA MET A 171 5.61 -39.18 -24.49
C MET A 171 5.17 -38.96 -25.95
N ASN A 172 5.84 -39.58 -26.93
CA ASN A 172 5.54 -39.41 -28.37
C ASN A 172 5.43 -37.93 -28.80
N HIS A 173 6.24 -37.05 -28.23
CA HIS A 173 6.18 -35.60 -28.44
C HIS A 173 4.83 -34.92 -28.16
N THR A 174 3.94 -35.56 -27.39
CA THR A 174 2.71 -34.94 -26.90
C THR A 174 3.00 -34.18 -25.61
N TYR A 175 2.59 -32.92 -25.57
CA TYR A 175 2.78 -32.03 -24.42
C TYR A 175 1.41 -31.68 -23.84
N ASP A 176 1.25 -31.82 -22.53
CA ASP A 176 0.06 -31.35 -21.84
C ASP A 176 0.25 -29.87 -21.48
N LEU A 177 -0.44 -29.00 -22.23
CA LEU A 177 -0.39 -27.54 -22.13
C LEU A 177 -1.60 -26.98 -21.35
N SER A 178 -2.31 -27.83 -20.59
CA SER A 178 -3.50 -27.44 -19.83
C SER A 178 -3.20 -26.66 -18.54
N GLN A 179 -2.00 -26.81 -17.98
CA GLN A 179 -1.62 -26.14 -16.73
C GLN A 179 -0.97 -24.77 -16.98
N THR A 180 -1.69 -23.73 -16.58
CA THR A 180 -1.28 -22.32 -16.62
C THR A 180 -0.86 -21.82 -15.24
N ILE A 181 -0.35 -20.59 -15.14
CA ILE A 181 0.09 -20.04 -13.83
C ILE A 181 -1.14 -19.78 -12.96
N LEU A 182 -2.17 -19.17 -13.55
CA LEU A 182 -3.44 -18.90 -12.90
C LEU A 182 -4.43 -20.05 -13.13
N LEU A 183 -5.32 -20.25 -12.15
CA LEU A 183 -6.45 -21.19 -12.23
C LEU A 183 -7.51 -20.64 -13.19
N LEU A 184 -7.32 -20.89 -14.48
CA LEU A 184 -8.16 -20.38 -15.56
C LEU A 184 -8.54 -21.49 -16.54
N LYS A 185 -9.71 -21.34 -17.16
CA LYS A 185 -10.11 -22.15 -18.31
C LYS A 185 -10.35 -21.25 -19.50
N TYR A 186 -9.43 -21.30 -20.46
CA TYR A 186 -9.57 -20.57 -21.71
C TYR A 186 -10.71 -21.17 -22.56
N PRO A 187 -11.44 -20.34 -23.32
CA PRO A 187 -12.55 -20.81 -24.17
C PRO A 187 -12.08 -21.60 -25.41
N PHE A 188 -10.78 -21.77 -25.59
CA PHE A 188 -10.15 -22.50 -26.68
C PHE A 188 -9.08 -23.45 -26.16
N ASN A 189 -8.85 -24.55 -26.87
CA ASN A 189 -7.82 -25.51 -26.52
C ASN A 189 -6.42 -25.00 -26.90
N ILE A 190 -5.48 -25.07 -25.95
CA ILE A 190 -4.09 -24.66 -26.16
C ILE A 190 -3.35 -25.83 -26.82
N THR A 191 -3.22 -25.79 -28.14
CA THR A 191 -2.55 -26.86 -28.93
C THR A 191 -1.13 -26.48 -29.36
N ARG A 192 -0.83 -25.19 -29.48
CA ARG A 192 0.46 -24.68 -29.97
C ARG A 192 1.35 -24.19 -28.83
N LYS A 193 2.62 -24.61 -28.83
CA LYS A 193 3.64 -24.17 -27.86
C LYS A 193 3.82 -22.64 -27.82
N SER A 194 3.78 -21.97 -28.98
CA SER A 194 3.91 -20.51 -29.05
C SER A 194 2.77 -19.78 -28.35
N THR A 195 1.54 -20.26 -28.52
CA THR A 195 0.35 -19.72 -27.83
C THR A 195 0.46 -19.93 -26.32
N PHE A 196 0.93 -21.09 -25.87
CA PHE A 196 1.15 -21.37 -24.46
C PHE A 196 2.16 -20.41 -23.81
N PHE A 197 3.35 -20.23 -24.39
CA PHE A 197 4.34 -19.29 -23.86
C PHE A 197 3.86 -17.85 -23.87
N PHE A 198 3.08 -17.46 -24.89
CA PHE A 198 2.47 -16.14 -24.93
C PHE A 198 1.49 -15.95 -23.78
N LEU A 199 0.56 -16.88 -23.54
CA LEU A 199 -0.41 -16.79 -22.45
C LEU A 199 0.26 -16.75 -21.08
N ILE A 200 1.22 -17.64 -20.82
CA ILE A 200 2.02 -17.63 -19.59
C ILE A 200 2.73 -16.29 -19.39
N SER A 201 3.27 -15.68 -20.45
CA SER A 201 3.93 -14.38 -20.34
C SER A 201 2.96 -13.25 -19.96
N GLN A 202 1.71 -13.29 -20.43
CA GLN A 202 0.67 -12.33 -20.04
C GLN A 202 0.23 -12.56 -18.59
N GLU A 203 0.00 -13.81 -18.18
CA GLU A 203 -0.36 -14.15 -16.80
C GLU A 203 0.74 -13.70 -15.81
N ALA A 204 2.00 -13.97 -16.13
CA ALA A 204 3.14 -13.52 -15.32
C ALA A 204 3.23 -11.98 -15.26
N PHE A 205 2.95 -11.28 -16.37
CA PHE A 205 2.90 -9.82 -16.38
C PHE A 205 1.80 -9.28 -15.46
N VAL A 206 0.58 -9.83 -15.51
CA VAL A 206 -0.53 -9.40 -14.65
C VAL A 206 -0.23 -9.66 -13.18
N LEU A 207 0.34 -10.81 -12.83
CA LEU A 207 0.74 -11.14 -11.46
C LEU A 207 1.82 -10.19 -10.93
N TYR A 208 2.86 -9.94 -11.73
CA TYR A 208 3.90 -8.97 -11.40
C TYR A 208 3.32 -7.57 -11.21
N ALA A 209 2.46 -7.13 -12.14
CA ALA A 209 1.84 -5.81 -12.09
C ALA A 209 0.93 -5.64 -10.85
N SER A 210 0.14 -6.68 -10.54
CA SER A 210 -0.68 -6.75 -9.32
C SER A 210 0.18 -6.59 -8.07
N GLY A 211 1.31 -7.31 -8.00
CA GLY A 211 2.26 -7.24 -6.88
C GLY A 211 2.78 -5.81 -6.67
N VAL A 212 3.21 -5.13 -7.73
CA VAL A 212 3.70 -3.74 -7.64
C VAL A 212 2.59 -2.79 -7.20
N TYR A 213 1.35 -2.93 -7.69
CA TYR A 213 0.24 -2.08 -7.25
C TYR A 213 -0.13 -2.32 -5.79
N TRP A 214 -0.15 -3.58 -5.35
CA TRP A 214 -0.36 -3.93 -3.96
C TRP A 214 0.70 -3.32 -3.06
N ILE A 215 1.96 -3.69 -3.26
CA ILE A 215 3.03 -3.35 -2.33
C ILE A 215 3.48 -1.91 -2.51
N GLY A 216 3.55 -1.43 -3.75
CA GLY A 216 3.96 -0.06 -4.06
C GLY A 216 2.99 0.96 -3.47
N SER A 217 1.68 0.73 -3.54
CA SER A 217 0.68 1.61 -2.93
C SER A 217 0.81 1.60 -1.39
N ASP A 218 0.89 0.42 -0.79
CA ASP A 218 0.94 0.27 0.67
C ASP A 218 2.24 0.87 1.25
N ALA A 219 3.36 0.66 0.56
CA ALA A 219 4.65 1.23 0.92
C ALA A 219 4.67 2.76 0.76
N LEU A 220 4.08 3.31 -0.31
CA LEU A 220 3.97 4.77 -0.47
C LEU A 220 3.14 5.41 0.64
N PHE A 221 2.04 4.78 1.06
CA PHE A 221 1.24 5.26 2.20
C PHE A 221 2.06 5.29 3.49
N ALA A 222 2.75 4.19 3.80
CA ALA A 222 3.63 4.09 4.96
C ALA A 222 4.75 5.14 4.93
N GLN A 223 5.29 5.45 3.75
CA GLN A 223 6.31 6.46 3.57
C GLN A 223 5.76 7.88 3.76
N PHE A 224 4.67 8.24 3.10
CA PHE A 224 4.06 9.56 3.27
C PHE A 224 3.72 9.82 4.73
N THR A 225 3.00 8.90 5.37
CA THR A 225 2.63 9.04 6.79
C THR A 225 3.87 9.17 7.68
N THR A 226 4.90 8.36 7.47
CA THR A 226 6.15 8.43 8.26
C THR A 226 6.89 9.75 8.07
N HIS A 227 7.02 10.23 6.83
CA HIS A 227 7.69 11.50 6.54
C HIS A 227 6.89 12.71 7.05
N ILE A 228 5.56 12.67 6.98
CA ILE A 228 4.70 13.68 7.58
C ILE A 228 4.87 13.67 9.11
N CYS A 229 4.81 12.49 9.75
CA CYS A 229 5.04 12.35 11.19
C CYS A 229 6.42 12.89 11.60
N LEU A 230 7.46 12.62 10.82
CA LEU A 230 8.79 13.16 11.04
C LEU A 230 8.79 14.69 11.02
N GLN A 231 8.13 15.31 10.03
CA GLN A 231 8.03 16.76 9.94
C GLN A 231 7.27 17.38 11.12
N PHE A 232 6.22 16.70 11.63
CA PHE A 232 5.56 17.10 12.87
C PHE A 232 6.48 16.98 14.10
N LYS A 233 7.35 15.96 14.17
CA LYS A 233 8.34 15.83 15.25
C LYS A 233 9.36 16.95 15.23
N ILE A 234 9.89 17.28 14.05
CA ILE A 234 10.82 18.41 13.89
C ILE A 234 10.12 19.71 14.27
N LEU A 235 8.87 19.92 13.82
CA LEU A 235 8.09 21.09 14.22
C LEU A 235 7.94 21.19 15.75
N LYS A 236 7.71 20.07 16.43
CA LYS A 236 7.62 20.00 17.91
C LYS A 236 8.93 20.37 18.60
N CYS A 237 10.07 19.87 18.11
CA CYS A 237 11.40 20.24 18.62
C CYS A 237 11.65 21.74 18.44
N ASN A 238 11.44 22.26 17.23
CA ASN A 238 11.64 23.68 16.92
C ASN A 238 10.74 24.58 17.77
N THR A 239 9.50 24.14 18.04
CA THR A 239 8.59 24.88 18.92
C THR A 239 9.20 25.00 20.31
N LYS A 240 9.63 23.89 20.94
CA LYS A 240 10.28 23.92 22.27
C LYS A 240 11.50 24.83 22.31
N GLU A 241 12.36 24.79 21.30
CA GLU A 241 13.56 25.62 21.24
C GLU A 241 13.23 27.12 21.14
N VAL A 242 12.25 27.50 20.33
CA VAL A 242 11.81 28.90 20.19
C VAL A 242 11.26 29.42 21.52
N PHE A 243 10.50 28.62 22.25
CA PHE A 243 9.97 29.02 23.56
C PHE A 243 11.07 29.21 24.62
N ASN A 244 12.16 28.44 24.56
CA ASN A 244 13.25 28.58 25.50
C ASN A 244 14.17 29.80 25.24
N ARG A 245 14.10 30.45 24.07
CA ARG A 245 15.00 31.55 23.65
C ARG A 245 14.53 32.97 24.00
N GLY A 246 13.32 33.17 24.52
CA GLY A 246 12.82 34.49 24.99
C GLY A 246 12.07 35.36 23.95
N SER A 247 11.38 36.41 24.43
CA SER A 247 10.13 36.92 23.82
C SER A 247 10.21 37.75 22.53
N LYS A 248 11.31 38.47 22.23
CA LYS A 248 11.35 39.39 21.06
C LYS A 248 11.56 38.68 19.72
N GLU A 249 12.39 37.64 19.68
CA GLU A 249 12.59 36.80 18.48
C GLU A 249 11.56 35.65 18.39
N ALA A 250 10.84 35.38 19.48
CA ALA A 250 9.82 34.34 19.53
C ALA A 250 8.60 34.66 18.64
N HIS A 251 8.28 35.94 18.41
CA HIS A 251 7.06 36.32 17.68
C HIS A 251 7.11 35.99 16.17
N SER A 252 8.16 36.43 15.46
CA SER A 252 8.34 36.10 14.03
C SER A 252 8.51 34.59 13.85
N SER A 253 9.28 33.97 14.74
CA SER A 253 9.50 32.53 14.76
C SER A 253 8.19 31.75 14.96
N LEU A 254 7.28 32.23 15.82
CA LEU A 254 5.98 31.60 16.05
C LEU A 254 5.06 31.69 14.84
N ILE A 255 5.04 32.84 14.14
CA ILE A 255 4.26 32.98 12.89
C ILE A 255 4.73 31.96 11.85
N ASP A 256 6.04 31.74 11.73
CA ASP A 256 6.58 30.76 10.79
C ASP A 256 6.30 29.30 11.23
N LEU A 257 6.27 29.02 12.54
CA LEU A 257 5.82 27.73 13.07
C LEU A 257 4.33 27.47 12.75
N ILE A 258 3.47 28.48 12.87
CA ILE A 258 2.04 28.37 12.54
C ILE A 258 1.86 28.14 11.04
N LYS A 259 2.58 28.87 10.19
CA LYS A 259 2.56 28.65 8.73
C LYS A 259 3.00 27.23 8.39
N ARG A 260 4.10 26.75 8.98
CA ARG A 260 4.59 25.37 8.79
C ARG A 260 3.56 24.35 9.27
N HIS A 261 2.93 24.55 10.42
CA HIS A 261 1.87 23.67 10.92
C HIS A 261 0.71 23.57 9.92
N ARG A 262 0.26 24.71 9.38
CA ARG A 262 -0.80 24.76 8.37
C ARG A 262 -0.40 24.07 7.07
N GLU A 263 0.85 24.25 6.62
CA GLU A 263 1.40 23.55 5.45
C GLU A 263 1.39 22.03 5.66
N LEU A 264 1.78 21.55 6.85
CA LEU A 264 1.77 20.12 7.18
C LEU A 264 0.35 19.53 7.26
N LEU A 265 -0.60 20.24 7.87
CA LEU A 265 -2.00 19.82 7.90
C LEU A 265 -2.59 19.70 6.48
N LYS A 266 -2.27 20.65 5.59
CA LYS A 266 -2.69 20.58 4.19
C LYS A 266 -2.16 19.33 3.48
N ILE A 267 -0.93 18.92 3.76
CA ILE A 267 -0.38 17.67 3.21
C ILE A 267 -1.08 16.44 3.80
N CYS A 268 -1.44 16.46 5.08
CA CYS A 268 -2.26 15.41 5.69
C CYS A 268 -3.60 15.26 4.95
N GLU A 269 -4.31 16.37 4.73
CA GLU A 269 -5.59 16.41 4.01
C GLU A 269 -5.44 15.91 2.56
N MET A 270 -4.38 16.34 1.84
CA MET A 270 -4.11 15.84 0.48
C MET A 270 -3.80 14.33 0.47
N THR A 271 -3.07 13.83 1.48
CA THR A 271 -2.76 12.41 1.61
C THR A 271 -4.03 11.60 1.92
N GLU A 272 -4.90 12.12 2.78
CA GLU A 272 -6.21 11.52 3.05
C GLU A 272 -7.07 11.45 1.79
N GLU A 273 -7.18 12.54 1.02
CA GLU A 273 -7.99 12.59 -0.20
C GLU A 273 -7.55 11.56 -1.27
N ILE A 274 -6.28 11.16 -1.24
CA ILE A 274 -5.72 10.13 -2.12
C ILE A 274 -6.02 8.73 -1.58
N TYR A 275 -5.69 8.49 -0.31
CA TYR A 275 -5.68 7.14 0.25
C TYR A 275 -7.00 6.72 0.88
N SER A 276 -7.90 7.65 1.19
CA SER A 276 -9.23 7.35 1.71
C SER A 276 -10.01 6.34 0.84
N PRO A 277 -10.14 6.54 -0.50
CA PRO A 277 -10.79 5.54 -1.36
C PRO A 277 -10.00 4.24 -1.50
N ILE A 278 -8.66 4.33 -1.53
CA ILE A 278 -7.77 3.17 -1.67
C ILE A 278 -7.88 2.26 -0.45
N ILE A 279 -7.81 2.83 0.75
CA ILE A 279 -7.91 2.10 2.02
C ILE A 279 -9.29 1.48 2.15
N PHE A 280 -10.36 2.22 1.84
CA PHE A 280 -11.72 1.69 1.90
C PHE A 280 -11.89 0.46 0.99
N SER A 281 -11.50 0.58 -0.29
CA SER A 281 -11.60 -0.54 -1.23
C SER A 281 -10.73 -1.72 -0.79
N THR A 282 -9.53 -1.46 -0.28
CA THR A 282 -8.62 -2.50 0.24
C THR A 282 -9.26 -3.22 1.42
N MET A 283 -9.76 -2.49 2.41
CA MET A 283 -10.40 -3.08 3.60
C MET A 283 -11.61 -3.93 3.23
N LEU A 284 -12.43 -3.46 2.28
CA LEU A 284 -13.61 -4.19 1.83
C LEU A 284 -13.24 -5.53 1.18
N PHE A 285 -12.35 -5.53 0.18
CA PHE A 285 -11.96 -6.76 -0.51
C PHE A 285 -11.15 -7.70 0.40
N SER A 286 -10.26 -7.16 1.24
CA SER A 286 -9.52 -7.98 2.21
C SER A 286 -10.44 -8.62 3.25
N ALA A 287 -11.50 -7.94 3.71
CA ALA A 287 -12.48 -8.54 4.62
C ALA A 287 -13.21 -9.72 3.96
N ILE A 288 -13.67 -9.57 2.71
CA ILE A 288 -14.31 -10.66 1.96
C ILE A 288 -13.31 -11.82 1.76
N ASN A 289 -12.06 -11.52 1.39
CA ASN A 289 -11.03 -12.54 1.18
C ASN A 289 -10.71 -13.31 2.47
N MET A 290 -10.64 -12.62 3.62
CA MET A 290 -10.47 -13.26 4.93
C MET A 290 -11.60 -14.24 5.23
N CYS A 291 -12.86 -13.89 4.93
CA CYS A 291 -14.00 -14.80 5.11
C CYS A 291 -13.86 -16.06 4.23
N VAL A 292 -13.48 -15.91 2.97
CA VAL A 292 -13.26 -17.04 2.05
C VAL A 292 -12.12 -17.94 2.54
N ASN A 293 -11.03 -17.36 3.02
CA ASN A 293 -9.90 -18.12 3.58
C ASN A 293 -10.30 -18.93 4.82
N VAL A 294 -11.14 -18.39 5.72
CA VAL A 294 -11.62 -19.12 6.89
C VAL A 294 -12.49 -20.32 6.49
N VAL A 295 -13.35 -20.16 5.48
CA VAL A 295 -14.14 -21.27 4.92
C VAL A 295 -13.23 -22.31 4.27
N GLY A 296 -12.19 -21.88 3.54
CA GLY A 296 -11.16 -22.75 2.97
C GLY A 296 -10.46 -23.60 4.03
N VAL A 297 -9.97 -22.96 5.11
CA VAL A 297 -9.35 -23.65 6.25
C VAL A 297 -10.27 -24.72 6.85
N ARG A 298 -11.56 -24.40 7.03
CA ARG A 298 -12.53 -25.36 7.56
C ARG A 298 -12.67 -26.59 6.66
N GLU A 299 -12.89 -26.37 5.36
CA GLU A 299 -13.11 -27.44 4.40
C GLU A 299 -11.87 -28.34 4.25
N THR A 300 -10.67 -27.74 4.21
CA THR A 300 -9.42 -28.50 4.09
C THR A 300 -9.12 -29.32 5.34
N ILE A 301 -9.43 -28.80 6.54
CA ILE A 301 -9.28 -29.55 7.80
C ILE A 301 -10.24 -30.74 7.82
N THR A 302 -11.51 -30.55 7.45
CA THR A 302 -12.50 -31.64 7.43
C THR A 302 -12.10 -32.76 6.47
N ARG A 303 -11.45 -32.43 5.35
CA ARG A 303 -10.96 -33.42 4.36
C ARG A 303 -9.57 -33.98 4.67
N GLY A 304 -8.87 -33.50 5.70
CA GLY A 304 -7.51 -33.95 6.05
C GLY A 304 -6.39 -33.39 5.17
N PHE A 305 -6.65 -32.34 4.38
CA PHE A 305 -5.64 -31.70 3.52
C PHE A 305 -4.86 -30.62 4.29
N TYR A 306 -3.91 -31.05 5.12
CA TYR A 306 -3.15 -30.14 5.99
C TYR A 306 -2.23 -29.16 5.25
N GLN A 307 -1.71 -29.52 4.08
CA GLN A 307 -0.87 -28.64 3.27
C GLN A 307 -1.65 -27.42 2.75
N GLU A 308 -2.82 -27.66 2.15
CA GLU A 308 -3.75 -26.62 1.68
C GLU A 308 -4.24 -25.73 2.83
N THR A 309 -4.46 -26.32 4.01
CA THR A 309 -4.81 -25.58 5.22
C THR A 309 -3.73 -24.54 5.55
N GLY A 310 -2.45 -24.90 5.43
CA GLY A 310 -1.33 -23.99 5.64
C GLY A 310 -1.33 -22.80 4.68
N VAL A 311 -1.71 -23.03 3.42
CA VAL A 311 -1.80 -21.97 2.39
C VAL A 311 -2.90 -20.98 2.73
N TYR A 312 -4.11 -21.45 3.06
CA TYR A 312 -5.22 -20.56 3.44
C TYR A 312 -4.93 -19.76 4.72
N LEU A 313 -4.29 -20.38 5.72
CA LEU A 313 -3.85 -19.67 6.92
C LEU A 313 -2.80 -18.61 6.60
N PHE A 314 -1.85 -18.90 5.72
CA PHE A 314 -0.86 -17.93 5.28
C PHE A 314 -1.51 -16.74 4.58
N LEU A 315 -2.45 -16.98 3.64
CA LEU A 315 -3.19 -15.93 2.95
C LEU A 315 -4.03 -15.07 3.91
N PHE A 316 -4.65 -15.70 4.91
CA PHE A 316 -5.35 -15.00 5.99
C PHE A 316 -4.41 -14.06 6.76
N LEU A 317 -3.22 -14.54 7.16
CA LEU A 317 -2.24 -13.73 7.88
C LEU A 317 -1.72 -12.56 7.04
N VAL A 318 -1.45 -12.77 5.75
CA VAL A 318 -0.97 -11.72 4.84
C VAL A 318 -2.02 -10.62 4.66
N THR A 319 -3.27 -10.99 4.41
CA THR A 319 -4.39 -10.03 4.26
C THR A 319 -4.67 -9.28 5.56
N PHE A 320 -4.61 -9.98 6.69
CA PHE A 320 -4.73 -9.36 8.01
C PHE A 320 -3.61 -8.34 8.29
N ALA A 321 -2.36 -8.71 8.01
CA ALA A 321 -1.21 -7.84 8.17
C ALA A 321 -1.31 -6.57 7.31
N GLN A 322 -1.86 -6.68 6.10
CA GLN A 322 -2.11 -5.54 5.22
C GLN A 322 -3.09 -4.54 5.85
N ILE A 323 -4.21 -5.01 6.40
CA ILE A 323 -5.19 -4.12 7.07
C ILE A 323 -4.55 -3.47 8.31
N LEU A 324 -3.82 -4.26 9.11
CA LEU A 324 -3.10 -3.77 10.28
C LEU A 324 -2.11 -2.66 9.93
N LEU A 325 -1.36 -2.82 8.84
CA LEU A 325 -0.42 -1.81 8.34
C LEU A 325 -1.13 -0.47 8.14
N PHE A 326 -2.24 -0.46 7.40
CA PHE A 326 -2.99 0.78 7.16
C PHE A 326 -3.49 1.42 8.45
N CYS A 327 -4.03 0.62 9.38
CA CYS A 327 -4.49 1.12 10.67
C CYS A 327 -3.36 1.75 11.50
N ILE A 328 -2.20 1.09 11.61
CA ILE A 328 -1.06 1.58 12.39
C ILE A 328 -0.56 2.92 11.84
N PHE A 329 -0.40 3.05 10.53
CA PHE A 329 0.11 4.28 9.93
C PHE A 329 -0.91 5.43 9.95
N ALA A 330 -2.20 5.13 9.76
CA ALA A 330 -3.30 6.10 9.88
C ALA A 330 -3.45 6.62 11.32
N GLU A 331 -3.26 5.76 12.30
CA GLU A 331 -3.31 6.15 13.70
C GLU A 331 -2.08 6.96 14.11
N ARG A 332 -0.89 6.54 13.68
CA ARG A 332 0.35 7.26 13.96
C ARG A 332 0.30 8.71 13.49
N ILE A 333 -0.22 8.98 12.29
CA ILE A 333 -0.35 10.37 11.81
C ILE A 333 -1.38 11.18 12.62
N THR A 334 -2.46 10.53 13.05
CA THR A 334 -3.51 11.12 13.91
C THR A 334 -2.96 11.48 15.30
N GLU A 335 -2.19 10.57 15.91
CA GLU A 335 -1.55 10.79 17.21
C GLU A 335 -0.49 11.90 17.14
N GLU A 336 0.34 11.91 16.10
CA GLU A 336 1.40 12.92 15.95
C GLU A 336 0.81 14.32 15.72
N THR A 337 -0.30 14.43 14.98
CA THR A 337 -1.01 15.72 14.84
C THR A 337 -1.65 16.17 16.15
N LYS A 338 -2.23 15.26 16.93
CA LYS A 338 -2.81 15.58 18.25
C LYS A 338 -1.74 16.00 19.26
N SER A 339 -0.61 15.30 19.31
CA SER A 339 0.46 15.54 20.29
C SER A 339 1.09 16.93 20.21
N LEU A 340 0.96 17.63 19.07
CA LEU A 340 1.39 19.03 18.97
C LEU A 340 0.51 19.94 19.83
N ALA A 341 -0.79 19.65 19.97
CA ALA A 341 -1.71 20.34 20.87
C ALA A 341 -1.24 20.20 22.32
N ASP A 342 -0.93 18.96 22.72
CA ASP A 342 -0.50 18.62 24.06
C ASP A 342 0.83 19.32 24.39
N LEU A 343 1.74 19.38 23.42
CA LEU A 343 2.98 20.14 23.56
C LEU A 343 2.73 21.63 23.71
N ALA A 344 1.86 22.22 22.89
CA ALA A 344 1.52 23.64 23.00
C ALA A 344 0.91 24.01 24.36
N TYR A 345 0.07 23.12 24.90
CA TYR A 345 -0.55 23.27 26.21
C TYR A 345 0.46 23.21 27.36
N ASN A 346 1.44 22.28 27.27
CA ASN A 346 2.44 22.05 28.32
C ASN A 346 3.58 23.08 28.37
N LEU A 347 3.65 24.01 27.43
CA LEU A 347 4.62 25.12 27.49
C LEU A 347 4.23 26.12 28.58
N GLU A 348 5.19 26.82 29.18
CA GLU A 348 4.91 27.86 30.20
C GLU A 348 4.38 29.17 29.57
N TRP A 349 3.45 29.06 28.62
CA TRP A 349 2.92 30.17 27.85
C TRP A 349 2.15 31.19 28.69
N THR A 350 1.67 30.81 29.86
CA THR A 350 0.97 31.70 30.80
C THR A 350 1.84 32.80 31.38
N LYS A 351 3.17 32.69 31.29
CA LYS A 351 4.13 33.73 31.74
C LYS A 351 4.60 34.64 30.59
N GLU A 352 4.31 34.29 29.34
CA GLU A 352 4.76 35.00 28.14
C GLU A 352 3.93 36.26 27.83
N ASP A 353 4.35 37.05 26.85
CA ASP A 353 3.65 38.27 26.39
C ASP A 353 2.20 37.98 25.91
N HIS A 354 1.30 38.95 26.06
CA HIS A 354 -0.12 38.83 25.73
C HIS A 354 -0.35 38.34 24.29
N LYS A 355 0.45 38.85 23.33
CA LYS A 355 0.35 38.43 21.93
C LYS A 355 0.70 36.95 21.75
N LEU A 356 1.74 36.45 22.42
CA LEU A 356 2.15 35.04 22.36
C LEU A 356 1.07 34.13 22.95
N ARG A 357 0.47 34.52 24.07
CA ARG A 357 -0.65 33.78 24.69
C ARG A 357 -1.81 33.58 23.73
N VAL A 358 -2.22 34.63 23.02
CA VAL A 358 -3.33 34.57 22.07
C VAL A 358 -3.04 33.60 20.92
N TYR A 359 -1.83 33.63 20.34
CA TYR A 359 -1.47 32.69 19.27
C TYR A 359 -1.46 31.23 19.72
N ILE A 360 -0.95 30.96 20.93
CA ILE A 360 -0.90 29.61 21.49
C ILE A 360 -2.32 29.11 21.76
N LEU A 361 -3.19 29.98 22.27
CA LEU A 361 -4.61 29.67 22.42
C LEU A 361 -5.23 29.27 21.08
N PHE A 362 -4.94 29.99 19.98
CA PHE A 362 -5.40 29.61 18.64
C PHE A 362 -4.85 28.27 18.16
N ILE A 363 -3.58 27.95 18.45
CA ILE A 363 -2.98 26.65 18.13
C ILE A 363 -3.71 25.54 18.89
N ILE A 364 -3.91 25.71 20.21
CA ILE A 364 -4.63 24.75 21.06
C ILE A 364 -6.06 24.57 20.56
N LEU A 365 -6.80 25.65 20.31
CA LEU A 365 -8.17 25.62 19.78
C LEU A 365 -8.25 24.91 18.43
N ARG A 366 -7.31 25.18 17.51
CA ARG A 366 -7.29 24.50 16.21
C ARG A 366 -6.98 23.00 16.37
N ALA A 367 -6.11 22.66 17.30
CA ALA A 367 -5.65 21.29 17.51
C ALA A 367 -6.66 20.42 18.29
N GLN A 368 -7.66 21.03 18.94
CA GLN A 368 -8.84 20.31 19.45
C GLN A 368 -9.65 19.60 18.35
N LYS A 369 -9.48 20.00 17.08
CA LYS A 369 -9.97 19.25 15.91
C LYS A 369 -8.79 18.54 15.23
N PRO A 370 -8.32 17.39 15.78
CA PRO A 370 -7.18 16.68 15.21
C PRO A 370 -7.52 16.18 13.81
N PHE A 371 -6.52 16.18 12.94
CA PHE A 371 -6.61 15.46 11.67
C PHE A 371 -6.78 13.97 11.97
N SER A 372 -7.72 13.32 11.30
CA SER A 372 -7.91 11.87 11.40
C SER A 372 -8.08 11.32 9.99
N CYS A 373 -7.31 10.29 9.64
CA CYS A 373 -7.51 9.60 8.37
C CYS A 373 -8.86 8.88 8.38
N THR A 374 -9.78 9.30 7.54
CA THR A 374 -11.10 8.67 7.41
C THR A 374 -11.21 7.82 6.14
N ALA A 375 -12.04 6.78 6.20
CA ALA A 375 -12.45 6.01 5.02
C ALA A 375 -13.74 6.64 4.43
N TYR A 376 -13.61 7.34 3.30
CA TYR A 376 -14.67 8.11 2.65
C TYR A 376 -15.46 9.07 3.58
N GLY A 377 -14.85 9.54 4.68
CA GLY A 377 -15.55 10.35 5.68
C GLY A 377 -16.56 9.59 6.56
N PHE A 378 -16.73 8.27 6.37
CA PHE A 378 -17.69 7.48 7.15
C PHE A 378 -17.18 7.17 8.55
N PHE A 379 -15.91 6.75 8.67
CA PHE A 379 -15.31 6.43 9.96
C PHE A 379 -13.80 6.68 9.98
N PRO A 380 -13.24 7.08 11.13
CA PRO A 380 -11.81 7.20 11.32
C PRO A 380 -11.16 5.81 11.29
N ILE A 381 -10.08 5.68 10.54
CA ILE A 381 -9.29 4.45 10.42
C ILE A 381 -8.38 4.34 11.64
N GLY A 382 -8.42 3.21 12.34
CA GLY A 382 -7.55 2.95 13.50
C GLY A 382 -7.74 1.55 14.08
N HIS A 383 -6.82 1.12 14.96
CA HIS A 383 -6.82 -0.23 15.54
C HIS A 383 -8.13 -0.58 16.27
N LYS A 384 -8.74 0.40 16.96
CA LYS A 384 -10.03 0.19 17.68
C LYS A 384 -11.16 -0.21 16.74
N LYS A 385 -11.25 0.44 15.57
CA LYS A 385 -12.26 0.11 14.56
C LYS A 385 -11.99 -1.25 13.93
N LEU A 386 -10.72 -1.55 13.65
CA LEU A 386 -10.32 -2.88 13.18
C LEU A 386 -10.71 -3.98 14.18
N SER A 387 -10.41 -3.82 15.46
CA SER A 387 -10.80 -4.77 16.51
C SER A 387 -12.32 -4.94 16.59
N SER A 388 -13.08 -3.85 16.51
CA SER A 388 -14.54 -3.91 16.47
C SER A 388 -15.07 -4.69 15.26
N ILE A 389 -14.46 -4.50 14.08
CA ILE A 389 -14.84 -5.23 12.85
C ILE A 389 -14.52 -6.71 13.00
N ILE A 390 -13.32 -7.06 13.47
CA ILE A 390 -12.91 -8.46 13.66
C ILE A 390 -13.82 -9.15 14.68
N ASN A 391 -14.10 -8.50 15.81
CA ASN A 391 -14.98 -9.05 16.84
C ASN A 391 -16.38 -9.29 16.29
N ALA A 392 -16.93 -8.33 15.54
CA ALA A 392 -18.22 -8.49 14.88
C ALA A 392 -18.20 -9.67 13.89
N SER A 393 -17.19 -9.75 13.01
CA SER A 393 -17.03 -10.85 12.05
C SER A 393 -16.92 -12.21 12.74
N PHE A 394 -16.17 -12.30 13.85
CA PHE A 394 -16.06 -13.53 14.64
C PHE A 394 -17.39 -13.91 15.29
N SER A 395 -18.12 -12.93 15.85
CA SER A 395 -19.47 -13.16 16.39
C SER A 395 -20.43 -13.67 15.31
N TYR A 396 -20.42 -13.08 14.11
CA TYR A 396 -21.24 -13.55 12.99
C TYR A 396 -20.82 -14.94 12.52
N TYR A 397 -19.52 -15.23 12.45
CA TYR A 397 -19.01 -16.56 12.11
C TYR A 397 -19.48 -17.61 13.14
N MET A 398 -19.32 -17.34 14.43
CA MET A 398 -19.78 -18.24 15.50
C MET A 398 -21.30 -18.46 15.44
N MET A 399 -22.08 -17.42 15.14
CA MET A 399 -23.53 -17.55 14.95
C MET A 399 -23.89 -18.43 13.75
N LEU A 400 -23.21 -18.25 12.61
CA LEU A 400 -23.43 -19.10 11.43
C LEU A 400 -23.06 -20.56 11.73
N GLN A 401 -22.00 -20.78 12.52
CA GLN A 401 -21.57 -22.11 12.93
C GLN A 401 -22.56 -22.78 13.89
N THR A 402 -23.23 -22.03 14.76
CA THR A 402 -24.26 -22.60 15.65
C THR A 402 -25.59 -22.83 14.96
N MET A 403 -25.84 -22.19 13.81
CA MET A 403 -27.04 -22.38 12.99
C MET A 403 -26.88 -23.44 11.88
N SER A 404 -25.66 -23.89 11.58
CA SER A 404 -25.36 -25.02 10.68
C SER A 404 -25.21 -26.31 11.45
#